data_AF-A0A545TTF9-F1
#
_entry.id   AF-A0A545TTF9-F1
#
_cell.length_a   1.000
_cell.length_b   1.000
_cell.length_c   1.000
_cell.angle_alpha   90.00
_cell.angle_beta   90.00
_cell.angle_gamma   90.00
#
_symmetry.space_group_name_H-M   'P 1'
#
loop_
_entity.id
_entity.type
_entity.pdbx_description
1 polymer ?
#
loop_
_entity_poly.entity_id
_entity_poly.type
_entity_poly.pdbx_seq_one_letter_code
_entity_poly.pdbx_strand_id
1 'polypeptide(L)'
;MTRYGSLILALVGIALAGGTARAESRSHGITPYKPVLLENMRPAICDPFLSAWERVFYGEGLLDERLLDLQAAFPDAEFLTYPRDRHRAGYFNGLYDRSFVEFLDLDNDGKLEVLHIEGGQVGWRYLSSDIYVFENEARYQEIKAVYGERYPHYQFFHMSRMGRQDNDEPRPVVQHPPSSVVYVFSHEGAFYTTAAVSRWFQGNERQADLYRLKATGTAEKVCSVQLQPSASNIESFTENSRFYQTLQAILGGPQTGCRGGTRAWGISSERLLLTALNRPQSMALVNNYTINETMTLERQDAARKIRFLVWGVSDPTSWSLYNSFKNSRSAFIEGMRAYYLQHFVETAEEARALAEESYRFVVDQTISSDYPDRFRLTGIAQWPDFPLSLSRDTPPRDVAGVAIESWLEFASQNQRAASNSKVWRDAVLAAVFTRQDIDVVASLWTKLKESYRDDQAAIDKASNDVLLAALGDQDLTEFALMAGAQVDAPTNWFAKTALMYAAQTNDIGVVQFLLKQGANPSARTVASEHQCARLKRDGRTPLMYAAENASSEVIELLLSAGAQTAATDTEEHTAAWYLQRNSGLTDQEKTVLLRRLNPEP
;
A
#
# COMPACT_ATOMS: atom_id res chain seq x y z
N MET A 1 -14.38 63.44 22.94
CA MET A 1 -13.57 64.67 22.89
C MET A 1 -12.23 64.27 22.27
N THR A 2 -12.04 64.42 20.95
CA THR A 2 -11.33 65.55 20.27
C THR A 2 -9.86 65.64 20.71
N ARG A 3 -8.81 65.70 19.86
CA ARG A 3 -8.60 66.29 18.51
C ARG A 3 -7.19 65.82 18.01
N TYR A 4 -6.99 65.37 16.76
CA TYR A 4 -6.81 66.08 15.47
C TYR A 4 -5.43 66.67 15.16
N GLY A 5 -4.96 66.44 13.92
CA GLY A 5 -3.97 67.25 13.18
C GLY A 5 -2.89 66.41 12.50
N SER A 6 -3.10 65.71 11.38
CA SER A 6 -3.37 66.20 10.00
C SER A 6 -2.28 67.10 9.44
N LEU A 7 -1.49 66.58 8.49
CA LEU A 7 -1.03 67.32 7.32
C LEU A 7 -0.99 66.40 6.09
N ILE A 8 -1.61 66.89 5.03
CA ILE A 8 -2.07 66.25 3.79
C ILE A 8 -1.43 67.00 2.61
N LEU A 9 -1.42 66.35 1.44
CA LEU A 9 -1.12 66.78 0.05
C LEU A 9 0.33 66.53 -0.39
N ALA A 10 0.67 65.52 -1.21
CA ALA A 10 0.07 64.91 -2.41
C ALA A 10 0.12 65.76 -3.68
N LEU A 11 0.78 65.22 -4.71
CA LEU A 11 0.49 65.28 -6.16
C LEU A 11 1.44 64.26 -6.83
N VAL A 12 1.04 63.00 -7.08
CA VAL A 12 0.21 62.44 -8.18
C VAL A 12 0.94 62.36 -9.52
N GLY A 13 1.10 61.12 -10.01
CA GLY A 13 1.57 60.81 -11.37
C GLY A 13 1.84 59.33 -11.70
N ILE A 14 0.86 58.43 -11.45
CA ILE A 14 0.50 57.22 -12.24
C ILE A 14 1.59 56.14 -12.48
N ALA A 15 1.55 54.99 -11.76
CA ALA A 15 0.96 53.68 -12.14
C ALA A 15 1.81 52.90 -13.21
N LEU A 16 2.06 51.59 -13.21
CA LEU A 16 1.47 50.36 -12.69
C LEU A 16 2.59 49.29 -12.65
N ALA A 17 2.60 48.42 -11.63
CA ALA A 17 2.87 46.97 -11.72
C ALA A 17 3.13 46.45 -10.30
N GLY A 18 2.03 46.16 -9.61
CA GLY A 18 2.07 45.40 -8.36
C GLY A 18 2.44 43.94 -8.61
N GLY A 19 3.21 43.39 -7.68
CA GLY A 19 3.53 41.98 -7.61
C GLY A 19 3.81 41.58 -6.16
N THR A 20 2.88 41.89 -5.25
CA THR A 20 2.84 41.20 -3.96
C THR A 20 2.44 39.76 -4.23
N ALA A 21 3.40 38.85 -4.16
CA ALA A 21 3.13 37.41 -4.14
C ALA A 21 2.31 37.11 -2.89
N ARG A 22 0.99 37.16 -3.06
CA ARG A 22 0.02 36.57 -2.15
C ARG A 22 0.33 35.08 -2.18
N ALA A 23 0.64 34.50 -1.02
CA ALA A 23 0.63 33.06 -0.87
C ALA A 23 -0.81 32.61 -1.10
N GLU A 24 -1.14 32.30 -2.36
CA GLU A 24 -2.33 31.54 -2.69
C GLU A 24 -2.18 30.20 -1.97
N SER A 25 -3.01 29.98 -0.96
CA SER A 25 -3.30 28.63 -0.50
C SER A 25 -3.90 27.88 -1.68
N ARG A 26 -3.04 27.19 -2.43
CA ARG A 26 -3.48 26.17 -3.39
C ARG A 26 -4.07 25.04 -2.56
N SER A 27 -5.34 25.15 -2.18
CA SER A 27 -6.14 23.98 -1.84
C SER A 27 -6.03 23.06 -3.04
N HIS A 28 -5.33 21.94 -2.87
CA HIS A 28 -5.29 20.91 -3.88
C HIS A 28 -6.76 20.50 -4.06
N GLY A 29 -7.30 20.65 -5.27
CA GLY A 29 -8.74 20.73 -5.60
C GLY A 29 -9.57 19.47 -5.30
N ILE A 30 -9.44 18.92 -4.11
CA ILE A 30 -10.14 17.75 -3.62
C ILE A 30 -11.38 18.27 -2.89
N THR A 31 -12.54 18.11 -3.52
CA THR A 31 -13.83 18.44 -2.88
C THR A 31 -14.02 17.57 -1.63
N PRO A 32 -14.44 18.13 -0.48
CA PRO A 32 -14.73 17.36 0.72
C PRO A 32 -15.78 16.31 0.41
N TYR A 33 -15.48 15.06 0.76
CA TYR A 33 -16.32 13.95 0.36
C TYR A 33 -17.31 13.56 1.45
N LYS A 34 -18.59 13.76 1.18
CA LYS A 34 -19.71 13.10 1.86
C LYS A 34 -20.36 12.11 0.88
N PRO A 35 -21.21 11.16 1.34
CA PRO A 35 -22.01 10.35 0.42
C PRO A 35 -22.72 11.24 -0.61
N VAL A 36 -22.63 10.90 -1.89
CA VAL A 36 -23.27 11.65 -2.99
C VAL A 36 -24.10 10.71 -3.84
N LEU A 37 -25.30 11.15 -4.19
CA LEU A 37 -26.18 10.43 -5.10
C LEU A 37 -25.70 10.60 -6.54
N LEU A 38 -25.31 9.49 -7.19
CA LEU A 38 -24.87 9.46 -8.59
C LEU A 38 -26.05 9.25 -9.54
N GLU A 39 -26.96 8.35 -9.16
CA GLU A 39 -28.16 8.02 -9.90
C GLU A 39 -29.36 8.23 -8.98
N ASN A 40 -30.36 8.97 -9.45
CA ASN A 40 -31.61 9.22 -8.73
C ASN A 40 -32.80 9.02 -9.66
N MET A 41 -33.24 7.77 -9.83
CA MET A 41 -34.41 7.50 -10.65
C MET A 41 -35.73 7.63 -9.87
N ARG A 42 -35.67 7.64 -8.53
CA ARG A 42 -36.83 7.70 -7.64
C ARG A 42 -36.54 8.50 -6.35
N PRO A 43 -36.64 9.84 -6.36
CA PRO A 43 -36.24 10.68 -5.23
C PRO A 43 -36.81 10.26 -3.87
N ALA A 44 -38.08 9.84 -3.84
CA ALA A 44 -38.78 9.40 -2.63
C ALA A 44 -38.07 8.29 -1.84
N ILE A 45 -37.35 7.38 -2.52
CA ILE A 45 -36.56 6.33 -1.85
C ILE A 45 -35.06 6.63 -1.86
N CYS A 46 -34.58 7.40 -2.82
CA CYS A 46 -33.16 7.71 -2.97
C CYS A 46 -32.66 8.71 -1.93
N ASP A 47 -33.48 9.71 -1.58
CA ASP A 47 -33.09 10.75 -0.62
C ASP A 47 -33.02 10.20 0.82
N PRO A 48 -33.97 9.36 1.30
CA PRO A 48 -33.81 8.69 2.60
C PRO A 48 -32.65 7.69 2.63
N PHE A 49 -32.40 6.99 1.52
CA PHE A 49 -31.25 6.07 1.40
C PHE A 49 -29.91 6.83 1.50
N LEU A 50 -29.78 7.96 0.81
CA LEU A 50 -28.62 8.85 0.95
C LEU A 50 -28.49 9.36 2.40
N SER A 51 -29.60 9.79 2.99
CA SER A 51 -29.63 10.31 4.36
C SER A 51 -29.18 9.27 5.39
N ALA A 52 -29.50 7.98 5.16
CA ALA A 52 -29.03 6.89 6.01
C ALA A 52 -27.50 6.77 5.97
N TRP A 53 -26.89 6.86 4.78
CA TRP A 53 -25.44 6.86 4.62
C TRP A 53 -24.78 8.12 5.19
N GLU A 54 -25.40 9.29 5.05
CA GLU A 54 -24.90 10.51 5.69
C GLU A 54 -24.90 10.38 7.22
N ARG A 55 -25.92 9.77 7.84
CA ARG A 55 -25.93 9.50 9.28
C ARG A 55 -24.79 8.57 9.71
N VAL A 56 -24.55 7.49 8.97
CA VAL A 56 -23.40 6.59 9.23
C VAL A 56 -22.09 7.35 9.15
N PHE A 57 -21.94 8.19 8.12
CA PHE A 57 -20.75 9.01 7.91
C PHE A 57 -20.48 9.99 9.05
N TYR A 58 -21.49 10.77 9.46
CA TYR A 58 -21.33 11.79 10.51
C TYR A 58 -21.34 11.23 11.93
N GLY A 59 -22.06 10.14 12.19
CA GLY A 59 -22.27 9.59 13.53
C GLY A 59 -21.19 8.62 13.98
N GLU A 60 -20.76 7.72 13.10
CA GLU A 60 -19.92 6.58 13.48
C GLU A 60 -18.47 6.72 12.99
N GLY A 61 -18.19 7.74 12.18
CA GLY A 61 -16.91 7.96 11.53
C GLY A 61 -16.54 6.90 10.49
N LEU A 62 -17.24 5.77 10.42
CA LEU A 62 -16.99 4.61 9.55
C LEU A 62 -18.18 4.38 8.60
N LEU A 63 -17.95 4.46 7.29
CA LEU A 63 -18.90 3.98 6.28
C LEU A 63 -18.82 2.44 6.18
N ASP A 64 -19.65 1.80 7.00
CA ASP A 64 -19.85 0.37 7.11
C ASP A 64 -21.34 0.04 6.96
N GLU A 65 -21.68 -0.87 6.04
CA GLU A 65 -23.06 -1.29 5.78
C GLU A 65 -23.76 -1.90 7.01
N ARG A 66 -22.99 -2.40 7.98
CA ARG A 66 -23.53 -2.98 9.22
C ARG A 66 -24.06 -1.91 10.16
N LEU A 67 -23.59 -0.68 10.01
CA LEU A 67 -24.05 0.50 10.75
C LEU A 67 -25.21 1.20 10.01
N LEU A 68 -25.52 0.78 8.79
CA LEU A 68 -26.59 1.36 8.00
C LEU A 68 -27.95 1.00 8.60
N ASP A 69 -28.54 1.96 9.30
CA ASP A 69 -29.91 1.85 9.83
C ASP A 69 -30.94 2.30 8.78
N LEU A 70 -31.34 1.34 7.94
CA LEU A 70 -32.41 1.54 6.98
C LEU A 70 -33.79 1.59 7.64
N GLN A 71 -33.99 0.99 8.82
CA GLN A 71 -35.27 1.04 9.52
C GLN A 71 -35.59 2.47 9.96
N ALA A 72 -34.60 3.20 10.47
CA ALA A 72 -34.75 4.63 10.76
C ALA A 72 -34.97 5.47 9.50
N ALA A 73 -34.45 5.06 8.34
CA ALA A 73 -34.66 5.75 7.07
C ALA A 73 -36.05 5.49 6.47
N PHE A 74 -36.63 4.33 6.75
CA PHE A 74 -37.91 3.86 6.23
C PHE A 74 -38.76 3.29 7.37
N PRO A 75 -39.33 4.13 8.25
CA PRO A 75 -40.03 3.68 9.45
C PRO A 75 -41.30 2.87 9.15
N ASP A 76 -41.93 3.12 8.00
CA ASP A 76 -43.16 2.44 7.55
C ASP A 76 -42.87 1.20 6.68
N ALA A 77 -41.60 0.87 6.43
CA ALA A 77 -41.20 -0.27 5.63
C ALA A 77 -41.15 -1.56 6.46
N GLU A 78 -41.56 -2.67 5.86
CA GLU A 78 -41.36 -4.00 6.44
C GLU A 78 -39.99 -4.54 6.03
N PHE A 79 -39.16 -4.98 6.99
CA PHE A 79 -37.80 -5.45 6.75
C PHE A 79 -37.64 -6.95 6.96
N LEU A 80 -37.01 -7.59 5.98
CA LEU A 80 -36.48 -8.95 6.02
C LEU A 80 -34.95 -8.85 5.99
N THR A 81 -34.30 -9.20 7.10
CA THR A 81 -32.84 -9.08 7.26
C THR A 81 -32.15 -10.42 7.43
N TYR A 82 -31.00 -10.57 6.78
CA TYR A 82 -30.20 -11.80 6.79
C TYR A 82 -28.73 -11.51 7.11
N PRO A 83 -28.07 -12.30 7.98
CA PRO A 83 -28.65 -13.39 8.79
C PRO A 83 -29.66 -12.86 9.83
N ARG A 84 -30.69 -13.67 10.14
CA ARG A 84 -31.80 -13.28 11.05
C ARG A 84 -31.40 -13.10 12.53
N ASP A 85 -30.21 -13.57 12.94
CA ASP A 85 -29.68 -13.42 14.29
C ASP A 85 -28.39 -12.59 14.27
N ARG A 86 -28.41 -11.46 14.99
CA ARG A 86 -27.30 -10.49 15.08
C ARG A 86 -26.33 -10.79 16.25
N HIS A 87 -26.58 -11.80 17.09
CA HIS A 87 -25.97 -11.91 18.43
C HIS A 87 -24.56 -12.49 18.56
N ARG A 88 -23.78 -12.66 17.48
CA ARG A 88 -22.37 -13.07 17.64
C ARG A 88 -21.42 -12.09 16.96
N ALA A 89 -20.80 -11.25 17.79
CA ALA A 89 -19.75 -10.27 17.49
C ALA A 89 -18.42 -10.90 17.04
N GLY A 90 -18.46 -11.84 16.09
CA GLY A 90 -17.28 -12.36 15.41
C GLY A 90 -17.32 -11.91 13.95
N TYR A 91 -16.20 -11.38 13.46
CA TYR A 91 -15.95 -10.86 12.11
C TYR A 91 -16.24 -11.84 10.94
N PHE A 92 -16.89 -12.98 11.19
CA PHE A 92 -17.06 -14.12 10.27
C PHE A 92 -18.49 -14.67 10.12
N ASN A 93 -19.53 -14.06 10.69
CA ASN A 93 -20.91 -14.55 10.55
C ASN A 93 -21.64 -14.02 9.30
N GLY A 94 -21.04 -14.15 8.12
CA GLY A 94 -21.74 -13.93 6.84
C GLY A 94 -22.82 -14.99 6.56
N LEU A 95 -23.42 -15.00 5.36
CA LEU A 95 -24.31 -16.09 4.92
C LEU A 95 -23.55 -17.40 4.59
N TYR A 96 -22.38 -17.61 5.19
CA TYR A 96 -21.54 -18.78 4.96
C TYR A 96 -22.30 -20.06 5.32
N ASP A 97 -22.41 -20.98 4.35
CA ASP A 97 -23.19 -22.24 4.46
C ASP A 97 -24.65 -22.02 4.92
N ARG A 98 -25.25 -20.89 4.53
CA ARG A 98 -26.67 -20.60 4.80
C ARG A 98 -27.40 -20.21 3.53
N SER A 99 -28.66 -20.62 3.46
CA SER A 99 -29.62 -20.11 2.50
C SER A 99 -30.97 -19.86 3.17
N PHE A 100 -31.70 -18.90 2.61
CA PHE A 100 -33.01 -18.44 3.07
C PHE A 100 -33.96 -18.40 1.89
N VAL A 101 -35.23 -18.69 2.14
CA VAL A 101 -36.29 -18.70 1.13
C VAL A 101 -37.49 -17.95 1.69
N GLU A 102 -37.97 -16.96 0.93
CA GLU A 102 -39.21 -16.24 1.24
C GLU A 102 -40.16 -16.31 0.05
N PHE A 103 -41.44 -16.23 0.37
CA PHE A 103 -42.53 -16.17 -0.61
C PHE A 103 -43.17 -14.79 -0.49
N LEU A 104 -43.01 -13.97 -1.51
CA LEU A 104 -43.43 -12.57 -1.51
C LEU A 104 -44.20 -12.26 -2.79
N ASP A 105 -45.25 -11.47 -2.68
CA ASP A 105 -45.96 -10.90 -3.83
C ASP A 105 -45.24 -9.60 -4.22
N LEU A 106 -44.34 -9.68 -5.21
CA LEU A 106 -43.43 -8.59 -5.54
C LEU A 106 -44.09 -7.48 -6.39
N ASP A 107 -45.17 -7.80 -7.09
CA ASP A 107 -45.88 -6.87 -7.99
C ASP A 107 -47.36 -6.63 -7.61
N ASN A 108 -47.80 -7.18 -6.47
CA ASN A 108 -49.11 -7.03 -5.87
C ASN A 108 -50.24 -7.56 -6.79
N ASP A 109 -49.96 -8.63 -7.54
CA ASP A 109 -50.92 -9.31 -8.42
C ASP A 109 -51.65 -10.49 -7.74
N GLY A 110 -51.33 -10.76 -6.47
CA GLY A 110 -51.87 -11.86 -5.66
C GLY A 110 -51.15 -13.20 -5.86
N LYS A 111 -50.10 -13.26 -6.69
CA LYS A 111 -49.23 -14.43 -6.84
C LYS A 111 -47.94 -14.22 -6.05
N LEU A 112 -47.36 -15.33 -5.60
CA LEU A 112 -46.13 -15.32 -4.80
C LEU A 112 -44.93 -15.71 -5.67
N GLU A 113 -43.95 -14.82 -5.75
CA GLU A 113 -42.61 -15.13 -6.21
C GLU A 113 -41.77 -15.75 -5.09
N VAL A 114 -40.73 -16.46 -5.50
CA VAL A 114 -39.77 -17.05 -4.55
C VAL A 114 -38.50 -16.23 -4.56
N LEU A 115 -38.16 -15.68 -3.40
CA LEU A 115 -36.88 -15.04 -3.14
C LEU A 115 -35.95 -16.05 -2.47
N HIS A 116 -34.86 -16.42 -3.13
CA HIS A 116 -33.84 -17.30 -2.59
C HIS A 116 -32.55 -16.52 -2.35
N ILE A 117 -32.06 -16.51 -1.11
CA ILE A 117 -30.86 -15.79 -0.71
C ILE A 117 -29.85 -16.79 -0.18
N GLU A 118 -28.64 -16.82 -0.72
CA GLU A 118 -27.62 -17.79 -0.32
C GLU A 118 -26.24 -17.16 -0.16
N GLY A 119 -25.38 -17.85 0.59
CA GLY A 119 -23.95 -17.62 0.54
C GLY A 119 -23.30 -18.26 -0.69
N GLY A 120 -22.68 -17.45 -1.56
CA GLY A 120 -21.97 -17.91 -2.74
C GLY A 120 -20.61 -18.54 -2.43
N GLN A 121 -20.39 -19.77 -2.93
CA GLN A 121 -19.14 -20.50 -2.79
C GLN A 121 -18.59 -20.99 -4.13
N VAL A 122 -17.27 -20.81 -4.33
CA VAL A 122 -16.52 -21.47 -5.41
C VAL A 122 -15.30 -22.17 -4.79
N GLY A 123 -15.36 -23.50 -4.67
CA GLY A 123 -14.33 -24.30 -4.00
C GLY A 123 -14.28 -24.03 -2.49
N TRP A 124 -13.10 -23.68 -1.97
CA TRP A 124 -12.87 -23.37 -0.54
C TRP A 124 -13.03 -21.88 -0.19
N ARG A 125 -13.44 -21.04 -1.14
CA ARG A 125 -13.52 -19.58 -0.95
C ARG A 125 -14.97 -19.11 -0.92
N TYR A 126 -15.32 -18.39 0.13
CA TYR A 126 -16.56 -17.64 0.24
C TYR A 126 -16.39 -16.29 -0.45
N LEU A 127 -17.18 -16.04 -1.50
CA LEU A 127 -16.95 -14.92 -2.42
C LEU A 127 -18.10 -13.91 -2.49
N SER A 128 -19.31 -14.28 -2.06
CA SER A 128 -20.48 -13.41 -2.14
C SER A 128 -21.65 -13.87 -1.26
N SER A 129 -22.64 -13.00 -1.12
CA SER A 129 -24.03 -13.40 -0.85
C SER A 129 -24.88 -13.07 -2.07
N ASP A 130 -25.71 -13.98 -2.54
CA ASP A 130 -26.41 -13.90 -3.81
C ASP A 130 -27.94 -13.95 -3.59
N ILE A 131 -28.68 -13.09 -4.29
CA ILE A 131 -30.15 -13.05 -4.28
C ILE A 131 -30.66 -13.55 -5.63
N TYR A 132 -31.63 -14.47 -5.61
CA TYR A 132 -32.32 -15.01 -6.78
C TYR A 132 -33.83 -14.77 -6.61
N VAL A 133 -34.52 -14.50 -7.72
CA VAL A 133 -35.98 -14.33 -7.76
C VAL A 133 -36.55 -15.29 -8.80
N PHE A 134 -37.56 -16.08 -8.42
CA PHE A 134 -38.28 -16.98 -9.31
C PHE A 134 -39.73 -16.55 -9.42
N GLU A 135 -40.29 -16.69 -10.62
CA GLU A 135 -41.66 -16.30 -10.95
C GLU A 135 -42.73 -17.03 -10.11
N ASN A 136 -42.41 -18.21 -9.57
CA ASN A 136 -43.30 -18.99 -8.71
C ASN A 136 -42.57 -20.18 -8.07
N GLU A 137 -43.26 -20.82 -7.11
CA GLU A 137 -42.77 -22.00 -6.39
C GLU A 137 -42.51 -23.21 -7.29
N ALA A 138 -43.32 -23.42 -8.34
CA ALA A 138 -43.15 -24.57 -9.21
C ALA A 138 -41.79 -24.54 -9.92
N ARG A 139 -41.40 -23.37 -10.44
CA ARG A 139 -40.09 -23.17 -11.07
C ARG A 139 -38.94 -23.32 -10.07
N TYR A 140 -39.11 -22.80 -8.85
CA TYR A 140 -38.11 -22.96 -7.79
C TYR A 140 -37.87 -24.44 -7.45
N GLN A 141 -38.95 -25.21 -7.27
CA GLN A 141 -38.86 -26.63 -6.93
C GLN A 141 -38.29 -27.49 -8.06
N GLU A 142 -38.60 -27.16 -9.32
CA GLU A 142 -38.02 -27.81 -10.50
C GLU A 142 -36.48 -27.70 -10.47
N ILE A 143 -35.96 -26.50 -10.26
CA ILE A 143 -34.53 -26.22 -10.22
C ILE A 143 -33.86 -26.88 -9.01
N LYS A 144 -34.54 -26.85 -7.86
CA LYS A 144 -34.06 -27.50 -6.64
C LYS A 144 -33.97 -29.02 -6.78
N ALA A 145 -34.91 -29.64 -7.48
CA ALA A 145 -34.86 -31.08 -7.78
C ALA A 145 -33.63 -31.43 -8.62
N VAL A 146 -33.34 -30.66 -9.68
CA VAL A 146 -32.15 -30.85 -10.53
C VAL A 146 -30.86 -30.78 -9.71
N TYR A 147 -30.78 -29.87 -8.74
CA TYR A 147 -29.62 -29.81 -7.84
C TYR A 147 -29.50 -31.05 -6.97
N GLY A 148 -30.59 -31.53 -6.38
CA GLY A 148 -30.58 -32.73 -5.55
C GLY A 148 -30.06 -33.96 -6.31
N GLU A 149 -30.42 -34.09 -7.59
CA GLU A 149 -29.91 -35.14 -8.47
C GLU A 149 -28.42 -34.97 -8.79
N ARG A 150 -27.98 -33.74 -9.08
CA ARG A 150 -26.61 -33.44 -9.51
C ARG A 150 -25.61 -33.41 -8.35
N TYR A 151 -26.06 -33.04 -7.15
CA TYR A 151 -25.24 -32.78 -5.97
C TYR A 151 -25.76 -33.49 -4.69
N PRO A 152 -25.95 -34.83 -4.73
CA PRO A 152 -26.59 -35.58 -3.64
C PRO A 152 -25.80 -35.61 -2.31
N HIS A 153 -24.53 -35.21 -2.32
CA HIS A 153 -23.66 -35.20 -1.14
C HIS A 153 -23.57 -33.84 -0.45
N TYR A 154 -24.20 -32.79 -0.99
CA TYR A 154 -24.21 -31.47 -0.38
C TYR A 154 -25.40 -31.34 0.58
N GLN A 155 -25.14 -30.78 1.76
CA GLN A 155 -26.16 -30.62 2.80
C GLN A 155 -27.13 -29.45 2.52
N PHE A 156 -26.74 -28.52 1.65
CA PHE A 156 -27.49 -27.30 1.35
C PHE A 156 -27.66 -27.13 -0.15
N PHE A 157 -28.81 -26.59 -0.54
CA PHE A 157 -29.08 -26.18 -1.90
C PHE A 157 -28.31 -24.89 -2.21
N HIS A 158 -27.36 -24.96 -3.15
CA HIS A 158 -26.54 -23.82 -3.60
C HIS A 158 -26.67 -23.58 -5.10
N MET A 159 -27.35 -22.52 -5.48
CA MET A 159 -27.59 -22.10 -6.86
C MET A 159 -26.29 -21.88 -7.62
N SER A 160 -25.26 -21.32 -6.97
CA SER A 160 -23.95 -21.08 -7.59
C SER A 160 -23.20 -22.35 -8.06
N ARG A 161 -23.67 -23.55 -7.68
CA ARG A 161 -23.10 -24.84 -8.12
C ARG A 161 -23.77 -25.38 -9.38
N MET A 162 -24.94 -24.88 -9.78
CA MET A 162 -25.45 -25.11 -11.13
C MET A 162 -24.42 -24.50 -12.10
N GLY A 163 -24.03 -25.26 -13.14
CA GLY A 163 -22.81 -25.07 -13.94
C GLY A 163 -22.75 -23.76 -14.73
N ARG A 164 -22.49 -23.80 -16.04
CA ARG A 164 -22.52 -22.62 -16.95
C ARG A 164 -22.80 -23.08 -18.38
N GLN A 165 -23.45 -24.22 -18.51
CA GLN A 165 -23.72 -24.83 -19.80
C GLN A 165 -25.23 -24.91 -19.94
N ASP A 166 -25.70 -24.17 -20.93
CA ASP A 166 -27.08 -23.90 -21.33
C ASP A 166 -27.69 -22.69 -20.61
N ASN A 167 -28.10 -21.72 -21.41
CA ASN A 167 -28.46 -20.34 -21.04
C ASN A 167 -29.66 -20.19 -20.07
N ASP A 168 -30.15 -21.27 -19.45
CA ASP A 168 -31.33 -21.35 -18.57
C ASP A 168 -30.98 -21.51 -17.08
N GLU A 169 -29.70 -21.43 -16.71
CA GLU A 169 -29.32 -21.45 -15.30
C GLU A 169 -29.72 -20.14 -14.59
N PRO A 170 -30.25 -20.22 -13.36
CA PRO A 170 -30.69 -19.04 -12.63
C PRO A 170 -29.49 -18.17 -12.29
N ARG A 171 -29.62 -16.87 -12.59
CA ARG A 171 -28.59 -15.88 -12.29
C ARG A 171 -29.00 -15.07 -11.07
N PRO A 172 -28.06 -14.70 -10.20
CA PRO A 172 -28.38 -13.81 -9.12
C PRO A 172 -28.84 -12.47 -9.69
N VAL A 173 -29.97 -11.97 -9.18
CA VAL A 173 -30.49 -10.64 -9.53
C VAL A 173 -29.67 -9.53 -8.86
N VAL A 174 -29.11 -9.82 -7.68
CA VAL A 174 -28.21 -8.94 -6.93
C VAL A 174 -27.14 -9.79 -6.23
N GLN A 175 -25.90 -9.28 -6.22
CA GLN A 175 -24.76 -9.91 -5.52
C GLN A 175 -24.19 -8.95 -4.48
N HIS A 176 -23.83 -9.49 -3.33
CA HIS A 176 -23.18 -8.78 -2.23
C HIS A 176 -21.77 -9.36 -2.01
N PRO A 177 -20.81 -8.56 -1.50
CA PRO A 177 -19.52 -9.07 -1.09
C PRO A 177 -19.62 -10.07 0.10
N PRO A 178 -18.54 -10.81 0.38
CA PRO A 178 -18.50 -11.70 1.55
C PRO A 178 -18.83 -10.94 2.84
N SER A 179 -19.60 -11.60 3.73
CA SER A 179 -19.89 -11.12 5.08
C SER A 179 -20.83 -9.91 5.18
N SER A 180 -21.60 -9.63 4.12
CA SER A 180 -22.59 -8.54 4.10
C SER A 180 -23.89 -8.91 4.81
N VAL A 181 -24.54 -7.91 5.42
CA VAL A 181 -25.95 -8.00 5.83
C VAL A 181 -26.81 -7.79 4.59
N VAL A 182 -27.75 -8.70 4.32
CA VAL A 182 -28.71 -8.53 3.22
C VAL A 182 -30.00 -7.95 3.77
N TYR A 183 -30.36 -6.76 3.29
CA TYR A 183 -31.62 -6.08 3.59
C TYR A 183 -32.58 -6.25 2.42
N VAL A 184 -33.75 -6.79 2.69
CA VAL A 184 -34.89 -6.78 1.75
C VAL A 184 -36.04 -6.08 2.45
N PHE A 185 -36.63 -5.06 1.84
CA PHE A 185 -37.69 -4.30 2.51
C PHE A 185 -38.76 -3.79 1.55
N SER A 186 -39.98 -3.65 2.05
CA SER A 186 -41.11 -3.11 1.29
C SER A 186 -41.23 -1.60 1.48
N HIS A 187 -41.50 -0.85 0.42
CA HIS A 187 -41.80 0.57 0.49
C HIS A 187 -42.72 0.94 -0.67
N GLU A 188 -43.84 1.62 -0.38
CA GLU A 188 -44.83 2.05 -1.37
C GLU A 188 -45.29 0.93 -2.33
N GLY A 189 -45.49 -0.29 -1.81
CA GLY A 189 -45.96 -1.44 -2.59
C GLY A 189 -44.91 -2.06 -3.52
N ALA A 190 -43.62 -1.79 -3.31
CA ALA A 190 -42.52 -2.45 -4.01
C ALA A 190 -41.46 -2.95 -3.03
N PHE A 191 -40.71 -3.99 -3.43
CA PHE A 191 -39.60 -4.53 -2.64
C PHE A 191 -38.25 -4.03 -3.15
N TYR A 192 -37.38 -3.71 -2.20
CA TYR A 192 -36.05 -3.17 -2.44
C TYR A 192 -34.99 -3.99 -1.71
N THR A 193 -33.80 -4.03 -2.28
CA THR A 193 -32.59 -4.57 -1.65
C THR A 193 -31.42 -3.66 -1.92
N THR A 194 -30.47 -3.62 -0.99
CA THR A 194 -29.18 -2.97 -1.24
C THR A 194 -28.27 -3.89 -2.04
N ALA A 195 -27.25 -3.35 -2.70
CA ALA A 195 -26.06 -4.09 -3.13
C ALA A 195 -24.81 -3.37 -2.59
N ALA A 196 -23.86 -4.12 -2.05
CA ALA A 196 -22.74 -3.50 -1.37
C ALA A 196 -21.56 -3.18 -2.30
N VAL A 197 -21.13 -1.91 -2.21
CA VAL A 197 -19.80 -1.38 -1.93
C VAL A 197 -18.59 -2.25 -2.33
N SER A 198 -18.53 -2.54 -3.63
CA SER A 198 -17.35 -3.00 -4.39
C SER A 198 -16.75 -4.37 -4.03
N ARG A 199 -16.69 -5.19 -5.09
CA ARG A 199 -15.90 -6.41 -5.22
C ARG A 199 -14.44 -6.13 -4.85
N TRP A 200 -13.98 -6.85 -3.84
CA TRP A 200 -12.71 -6.74 -3.12
C TRP A 200 -11.40 -6.73 -3.96
N PHE A 201 -11.46 -6.80 -5.29
CA PHE A 201 -10.32 -7.17 -6.15
C PHE A 201 -10.05 -6.28 -7.36
N GLN A 202 -10.87 -5.26 -7.65
CA GLN A 202 -10.66 -4.39 -8.81
C GLN A 202 -10.95 -2.97 -8.35
N GLY A 203 -10.03 -2.02 -8.55
CA GLY A 203 -10.02 -0.65 -8.01
C GLY A 203 -11.18 0.25 -8.45
N ASN A 204 -12.41 -0.23 -8.36
CA ASN A 204 -13.63 0.48 -8.67
C ASN A 204 -14.08 1.27 -7.44
N GLU A 205 -14.63 2.45 -7.71
CA GLU A 205 -15.26 3.34 -6.74
C GLU A 205 -16.20 2.56 -5.81
N ARG A 206 -16.11 2.85 -4.50
CA ARG A 206 -17.07 2.29 -3.54
C ARG A 206 -18.40 3.00 -3.72
N GLN A 207 -19.41 2.26 -4.15
CA GLN A 207 -20.78 2.73 -4.32
C GLN A 207 -21.74 1.79 -3.57
N ALA A 208 -22.78 2.33 -2.95
CA ALA A 208 -23.90 1.56 -2.43
C ALA A 208 -25.08 1.75 -3.36
N ASP A 209 -25.55 0.65 -3.93
CA ASP A 209 -26.67 0.67 -4.86
C ASP A 209 -27.93 0.21 -4.14
N LEU A 210 -29.07 0.76 -4.55
CA LEU A 210 -30.38 0.29 -4.16
C LEU A 210 -31.07 -0.27 -5.40
N TYR A 211 -31.61 -1.47 -5.28
CA TYR A 211 -32.30 -2.18 -6.34
C TYR A 211 -33.75 -2.40 -5.97
N ARG A 212 -34.65 -2.19 -6.92
CA ARG A 212 -36.04 -2.66 -6.87
C ARG A 212 -36.11 -4.08 -7.43
N LEU A 213 -36.62 -5.02 -6.65
CA LEU A 213 -36.86 -6.39 -7.11
C LEU A 213 -38.11 -6.43 -7.99
N LYS A 214 -38.09 -7.27 -9.04
CA LYS A 214 -39.20 -7.46 -9.97
C LYS A 214 -39.62 -8.91 -10.01
N ALA A 215 -40.93 -9.14 -10.13
CA ALA A 215 -41.52 -10.47 -10.28
C ALA A 215 -40.95 -11.26 -11.48
N THR A 216 -40.47 -10.56 -12.51
CA THR A 216 -39.88 -11.14 -13.73
C THR A 216 -38.50 -11.78 -13.53
N GLY A 217 -38.06 -12.04 -12.30
CA GLY A 217 -36.71 -12.55 -12.03
C GLY A 217 -35.59 -11.56 -12.32
N THR A 218 -35.85 -10.24 -12.22
CA THR A 218 -34.84 -9.20 -12.45
C THR A 218 -34.81 -8.18 -11.32
N ALA A 219 -33.76 -7.34 -11.30
CA ALA A 219 -33.67 -6.20 -10.40
C ALA A 219 -33.33 -4.93 -11.18
N GLU A 220 -33.98 -3.83 -10.84
CA GLU A 220 -33.73 -2.50 -11.41
C GLU A 220 -33.00 -1.65 -10.38
N LYS A 221 -31.76 -1.25 -10.67
CA LYS A 221 -31.03 -0.28 -9.84
C LYS A 221 -31.80 1.03 -9.86
N VAL A 222 -32.27 1.51 -8.71
CA VAL A 222 -33.07 2.74 -8.56
C VAL A 222 -32.23 3.95 -8.13
N CYS A 223 -31.18 3.71 -7.36
CA CYS A 223 -30.14 4.69 -7.09
C CYS A 223 -28.78 4.06 -6.84
N SER A 224 -27.78 4.90 -6.99
CA SER A 224 -26.39 4.63 -6.63
C SER A 224 -25.87 5.78 -5.78
N VAL A 225 -25.39 5.47 -4.58
CA VAL A 225 -24.75 6.41 -3.67
C VAL A 225 -23.25 6.14 -3.70
N GLN A 226 -22.48 7.11 -4.15
CA GLN A 226 -21.04 7.06 -4.04
C GLN A 226 -20.65 7.14 -2.55
N LEU A 227 -19.74 6.27 -2.11
CA LEU A 227 -19.21 6.19 -0.74
C LEU A 227 -17.68 6.42 -0.65
N GLN A 228 -17.01 6.59 -1.78
CA GLN A 228 -15.64 7.09 -1.90
C GLN A 228 -15.51 7.92 -3.18
N PRO A 229 -14.67 8.96 -3.22
CA PRO A 229 -14.49 9.73 -4.44
C PRO A 229 -13.79 8.90 -5.52
N SER A 230 -14.00 9.33 -6.76
CA SER A 230 -13.30 8.81 -7.93
C SER A 230 -11.80 9.10 -7.86
N ALA A 231 -10.99 8.29 -8.54
CA ALA A 231 -9.55 8.52 -8.65
C ALA A 231 -9.22 9.91 -9.26
N SER A 232 -10.05 10.39 -10.20
CA SER A 232 -9.90 11.71 -10.82
C SER A 232 -9.91 12.86 -9.82
N ASN A 233 -10.66 12.71 -8.71
CA ASN A 233 -10.80 13.79 -7.72
C ASN A 233 -9.53 13.98 -6.87
N ILE A 234 -8.59 13.05 -6.92
CA ILE A 234 -7.31 13.15 -6.20
C ILE A 234 -6.10 13.28 -7.13
N GLU A 235 -6.31 13.35 -8.45
CA GLU A 235 -5.21 13.43 -9.44
C GLU A 235 -4.23 14.55 -9.11
N SER A 236 -4.73 15.75 -8.82
CA SER A 236 -3.90 16.91 -8.44
C SER A 236 -3.02 16.64 -7.21
N PHE A 237 -3.54 15.92 -6.21
CA PHE A 237 -2.77 15.51 -5.03
C PHE A 237 -1.73 14.46 -5.42
N THR A 238 -2.11 13.47 -6.22
CA THR A 238 -1.23 12.37 -6.62
C THR A 238 -0.08 12.80 -7.53
N GLU A 239 -0.34 13.62 -8.54
CA GLU A 239 0.67 14.04 -9.53
C GLU A 239 1.80 14.86 -8.88
N ASN A 240 1.45 15.72 -7.92
CA ASN A 240 2.38 16.68 -7.32
C ASN A 240 2.97 16.20 -5.98
N SER A 241 2.45 15.11 -5.40
CA SER A 241 2.88 14.63 -4.09
C SER A 241 4.08 13.69 -4.20
N ARG A 242 5.25 14.15 -3.75
CA ARG A 242 6.44 13.30 -3.59
C ARG A 242 6.20 12.13 -2.63
N PHE A 243 5.35 12.33 -1.62
CA PHE A 243 4.89 11.26 -0.73
C PHE A 243 4.17 10.18 -1.53
N TYR A 244 3.24 10.58 -2.40
CA TYR A 244 2.48 9.63 -3.23
C TYR A 244 3.35 8.89 -4.24
N GLN A 245 4.23 9.60 -4.96
CA GLN A 245 5.15 8.97 -5.91
C GLN A 245 6.01 7.91 -5.21
N THR A 246 6.45 8.19 -3.98
CA THR A 246 7.20 7.23 -3.18
C THR A 246 6.31 6.07 -2.73
N LEU A 247 5.09 6.33 -2.27
CA LEU A 247 4.12 5.30 -1.89
C LEU A 247 3.77 4.37 -3.06
N GLN A 248 3.59 4.90 -4.26
CA GLN A 248 3.41 4.14 -5.50
C GLN A 248 4.61 3.24 -5.79
N ALA A 249 5.83 3.77 -5.63
CA ALA A 249 7.05 2.99 -5.81
C ALA A 249 7.20 1.86 -4.77
N ILE A 250 6.74 2.07 -3.53
CA ILE A 250 6.73 1.05 -2.48
C ILE A 250 5.67 -0.05 -2.78
N LEU A 251 4.45 0.35 -3.16
CA LEU A 251 3.31 -0.58 -3.34
C LEU A 251 3.19 -1.17 -4.75
N GLY A 252 4.00 -0.71 -5.70
CA GLY A 252 4.18 -1.33 -7.01
C GLY A 252 3.22 -0.87 -8.12
N GLY A 253 2.42 0.19 -7.91
CA GLY A 253 1.50 0.75 -8.92
C GLY A 253 0.51 -0.24 -9.57
N PRO A 254 -0.48 0.23 -10.36
CA PRO A 254 -1.42 -0.65 -11.03
C PRO A 254 -0.84 -1.47 -12.20
N GLN A 255 0.39 -1.18 -12.66
CA GLN A 255 0.96 -1.75 -13.90
C GLN A 255 2.18 -2.67 -13.74
N THR A 256 2.74 -2.82 -12.55
CA THR A 256 3.92 -3.67 -12.36
C THR A 256 3.64 -4.67 -11.26
N GLY A 257 3.36 -5.92 -11.64
CA GLY A 257 3.12 -7.07 -10.76
C GLY A 257 4.31 -7.48 -9.87
N CYS A 258 5.23 -6.56 -9.60
CA CYS A 258 6.39 -6.70 -8.77
C CYS A 258 6.11 -6.06 -7.40
N ARG A 259 5.55 -6.84 -6.48
CA ARG A 259 5.29 -6.39 -5.09
C ARG A 259 6.61 -6.33 -4.33
N GLY A 260 7.03 -5.15 -3.89
CA GLY A 260 8.23 -4.89 -3.08
C GLY A 260 8.13 -5.45 -1.65
N GLY A 261 7.96 -6.76 -1.51
CA GLY A 261 7.96 -7.45 -0.21
C GLY A 261 6.70 -7.26 0.64
N THR A 262 5.89 -6.22 0.41
CA THR A 262 4.62 -6.03 1.10
C THR A 262 3.49 -6.58 0.22
N ARG A 263 3.11 -7.84 0.45
CA ARG A 263 1.83 -8.36 -0.05
C ARG A 263 0.69 -7.70 0.75
N ALA A 264 0.47 -6.40 0.59
CA ALA A 264 -0.84 -5.83 0.90
C ALA A 264 -1.81 -6.45 -0.12
N TRP A 265 -2.89 -7.07 0.33
CA TRP A 265 -3.82 -7.86 -0.48
C TRP A 265 -4.58 -7.04 -1.55
N GLY A 266 -3.89 -6.58 -2.60
CA GLY A 266 -4.52 -5.79 -3.66
C GLY A 266 -4.91 -4.38 -3.23
N ILE A 267 -4.22 -3.80 -2.24
CA ILE A 267 -4.40 -2.40 -1.85
C ILE A 267 -3.45 -1.55 -2.69
N SER A 268 -3.99 -0.68 -3.54
CA SER A 268 -3.21 0.28 -4.31
C SER A 268 -2.91 1.54 -3.49
N SER A 269 -1.87 2.28 -3.88
CA SER A 269 -1.52 3.58 -3.29
C SER A 269 -2.66 4.59 -3.36
N GLU A 270 -3.42 4.58 -4.45
CA GLU A 270 -4.62 5.40 -4.68
C GLU A 270 -5.66 5.10 -3.59
N ARG A 271 -5.92 3.81 -3.31
CA ARG A 271 -6.91 3.40 -2.30
C ARG A 271 -6.52 3.83 -0.89
N LEU A 272 -5.24 3.75 -0.54
CA LEU A 272 -4.76 4.21 0.77
C LEU A 272 -4.96 5.71 0.93
N LEU A 273 -4.58 6.50 -0.08
CA LEU A 273 -4.77 7.93 -0.04
C LEU A 273 -6.24 8.34 -0.06
N LEU A 274 -7.08 7.70 -0.87
CA LEU A 274 -8.52 7.94 -0.86
C LEU A 274 -9.12 7.66 0.51
N THR A 275 -8.64 6.63 1.20
CA THR A 275 -9.11 6.33 2.56
C THR A 275 -8.63 7.40 3.54
N ALA A 276 -7.36 7.79 3.48
CA ALA A 276 -6.79 8.84 4.30
C ALA A 276 -7.55 10.17 4.14
N LEU A 277 -7.74 10.65 2.92
CA LEU A 277 -8.40 11.92 2.65
C LEU A 277 -9.87 11.92 3.11
N ASN A 278 -10.62 10.86 2.84
CA ASN A 278 -12.09 10.95 2.91
C ASN A 278 -12.72 10.37 4.16
N ARG A 279 -11.95 9.64 4.98
CA ARG A 279 -12.47 8.97 6.18
C ARG A 279 -11.61 9.24 7.41
N PRO A 280 -11.24 10.50 7.71
CA PRO A 280 -10.30 10.75 8.77
C PRO A 280 -10.76 10.28 10.15
N GLN A 281 -12.05 10.40 10.46
CA GLN A 281 -12.62 9.98 11.75
C GLN A 281 -12.61 8.46 11.93
N SER A 282 -12.37 7.70 10.86
CA SER A 282 -12.47 6.25 10.81
C SER A 282 -11.13 5.54 10.95
N MET A 283 -10.01 6.26 10.85
CA MET A 283 -8.70 5.63 10.69
C MET A 283 -8.24 4.92 11.97
N ALA A 284 -8.60 5.43 13.14
CA ALA A 284 -8.28 4.88 14.46
C ALA A 284 -8.89 3.48 14.68
N LEU A 285 -10.01 3.20 14.01
CA LEU A 285 -10.78 1.97 14.15
C LEU A 285 -10.38 0.88 13.14
N VAL A 286 -9.57 1.21 12.12
CA VAL A 286 -9.22 0.32 10.99
C VAL A 286 -7.79 -0.24 11.11
N ASN A 287 -7.22 -0.26 12.32
CA ASN A 287 -5.95 -0.92 12.60
C ASN A 287 -6.09 -2.45 12.49
N ASN A 288 -6.09 -2.95 11.26
CA ASN A 288 -6.36 -4.35 10.96
C ASN A 288 -5.17 -5.30 11.24
N TYR A 289 -4.13 -4.86 11.97
CA TYR A 289 -2.95 -5.68 12.24
C TYR A 289 -2.30 -5.39 13.60
N THR A 290 -2.27 -6.43 14.45
CA THR A 290 -1.32 -6.77 15.54
C THR A 290 -0.42 -5.66 16.10
N ILE A 291 -1.00 -4.53 16.46
CA ILE A 291 -0.49 -3.74 17.58
C ILE A 291 -1.41 -4.08 18.73
N ASN A 292 -0.86 -4.73 19.75
CA ASN A 292 -1.61 -5.13 20.93
C ASN A 292 -2.34 -3.90 21.49
N GLU A 293 -3.68 -3.92 21.53
CA GLU A 293 -4.50 -2.80 21.99
C GLU A 293 -4.15 -2.36 23.42
N THR A 294 -3.50 -3.23 24.20
CA THR A 294 -2.99 -2.92 25.53
C THR A 294 -1.70 -2.08 25.53
N MET A 295 -1.07 -1.81 24.38
CA MET A 295 0.12 -0.96 24.26
C MET A 295 -0.24 0.52 24.19
N THR A 296 0.47 1.35 24.97
CA THR A 296 0.41 2.81 24.89
C THR A 296 0.74 3.31 23.48
N LEU A 297 0.09 4.39 23.03
CA LEU A 297 0.28 4.98 21.70
C LEU A 297 1.76 5.30 21.36
N GLU A 298 2.54 5.78 22.33
CA GLU A 298 3.97 6.06 22.17
C GLU A 298 4.74 4.80 21.73
N ARG A 299 4.48 3.68 22.40
CA ARG A 299 5.10 2.40 22.08
C ARG A 299 4.68 1.87 20.71
N GLN A 300 3.42 2.08 20.33
CA GLN A 300 2.94 1.73 19.00
C GLN A 300 3.70 2.53 17.93
N ASP A 301 3.87 3.83 18.12
CA ASP A 301 4.63 4.70 17.21
C ASP A 301 6.11 4.29 17.12
N ALA A 302 6.71 3.94 18.25
CA ALA A 302 8.08 3.46 18.30
C ALA A 302 8.24 2.13 17.52
N ALA A 303 7.32 1.19 17.69
CA ALA A 303 7.31 -0.07 16.95
C ALA A 303 7.11 0.15 15.43
N ARG A 304 6.20 1.07 15.03
CA ARG A 304 6.00 1.46 13.60
C ARG A 304 7.28 1.99 12.98
N LYS A 305 8.01 2.85 13.69
CA LYS A 305 9.27 3.43 13.21
C LYS A 305 10.34 2.38 12.98
N ILE A 306 10.54 1.48 13.94
CA ILE A 306 11.47 0.36 13.77
C ILE A 306 11.02 -0.50 12.60
N ARG A 307 9.73 -0.80 12.45
CA ARG A 307 9.23 -1.62 11.35
C ARG A 307 9.49 -1.02 9.97
N PHE A 308 9.14 0.24 9.79
CA PHE A 308 9.37 0.91 8.52
C PHE A 308 10.87 1.09 8.22
N LEU A 309 11.68 1.39 9.25
CA LEU A 309 13.13 1.42 9.14
C LEU A 309 13.66 0.06 8.69
N VAL A 310 13.25 -1.03 9.34
CA VAL A 310 13.80 -2.35 9.07
C VAL A 310 13.39 -2.88 7.68
N TRP A 311 12.19 -2.53 7.19
CA TRP A 311 11.85 -2.73 5.77
C TRP A 311 12.76 -1.92 4.84
N GLY A 312 12.98 -0.64 5.17
CA GLY A 312 13.87 0.24 4.40
C GLY A 312 15.30 -0.29 4.30
N VAL A 313 15.86 -0.84 5.38
CA VAL A 313 17.24 -1.35 5.43
C VAL A 313 17.39 -2.78 4.87
N SER A 314 16.44 -3.24 4.05
CA SER A 314 16.49 -4.57 3.44
C SER A 314 17.37 -4.65 2.19
N ASP A 315 17.43 -3.57 1.42
CA ASP A 315 18.26 -3.39 0.25
C ASP A 315 18.43 -1.88 -0.09
N PRO A 316 19.41 -1.48 -0.91
CA PRO A 316 19.64 -0.07 -1.24
C PRO A 316 18.44 0.67 -1.87
N THR A 317 17.60 -0.03 -2.62
CA THR A 317 16.41 0.54 -3.28
C THR A 317 15.34 0.84 -2.23
N SER A 318 15.03 -0.14 -1.39
CA SER A 318 14.12 0.02 -0.25
C SER A 318 14.58 1.13 0.69
N TRP A 319 15.90 1.28 0.89
CA TRP A 319 16.47 2.32 1.74
C TRP A 319 16.25 3.72 1.16
N SER A 320 16.48 3.88 -0.15
CA SER A 320 16.21 5.11 -0.87
C SER A 320 14.72 5.49 -0.81
N LEU A 321 13.82 4.52 -1.01
CA LEU A 321 12.37 4.71 -0.90
C LEU A 321 11.95 5.10 0.52
N TYR A 322 12.48 4.43 1.55
CA TYR A 322 12.25 4.78 2.96
C TYR A 322 12.64 6.24 3.24
N ASN A 323 13.83 6.67 2.79
CA ASN A 323 14.29 8.03 3.01
C ASN A 323 13.43 9.05 2.27
N SER A 324 13.06 8.78 1.01
CA SER A 324 12.14 9.66 0.25
C SER A 324 10.80 9.79 0.97
N PHE A 325 10.25 8.67 1.46
CA PHE A 325 8.97 8.64 2.17
C PHE A 325 9.06 9.42 3.49
N LYS A 326 10.08 9.17 4.30
CA LYS A 326 10.31 9.88 5.57
C LYS A 326 10.46 11.38 5.36
N ASN A 327 11.27 11.80 4.37
CA ASN A 327 11.50 13.20 4.08
C ASN A 327 10.24 13.92 3.58
N SER A 328 9.27 13.17 3.06
CA SER A 328 7.97 13.70 2.65
C SER A 328 6.93 13.78 3.78
N ARG A 329 7.20 13.24 4.97
CA ARG A 329 6.24 13.19 6.09
C ARG A 329 5.72 14.58 6.47
N SER A 330 6.60 15.55 6.71
CA SER A 330 6.16 16.88 7.16
C SER A 330 5.26 17.57 6.13
N ALA A 331 5.61 17.45 4.84
CA ALA A 331 4.78 17.97 3.75
C ALA A 331 3.43 17.26 3.67
N PHE A 332 3.40 15.94 3.86
CA PHE A 332 2.16 15.16 3.95
C PHE A 332 1.29 15.63 5.12
N ILE A 333 1.85 15.71 6.34
CA ILE A 333 1.10 16.14 7.53
C ILE A 333 0.53 17.53 7.35
N GLU A 334 1.30 18.49 6.85
CA GLU A 334 0.81 19.86 6.64
C GLU A 334 -0.25 19.92 5.53
N GLY A 335 -0.09 19.17 4.45
CA GLY A 335 -1.09 19.07 3.39
C GLY A 335 -2.42 18.48 3.89
N MET A 336 -2.34 17.37 4.62
CA MET A 336 -3.52 16.72 5.22
C MET A 336 -4.18 17.60 6.28
N ARG A 337 -3.39 18.28 7.12
CA ARG A 337 -3.90 19.22 8.13
C ARG A 337 -4.67 20.36 7.48
N ALA A 338 -4.10 20.98 6.44
CA ALA A 338 -4.78 22.06 5.72
C ALA A 338 -6.08 21.57 5.08
N TYR A 339 -6.05 20.38 4.48
CA TYR A 339 -7.22 19.73 3.92
C TYR A 339 -8.29 19.46 5.00
N TYR A 340 -7.95 18.86 6.14
CA TYR A 340 -8.93 18.58 7.20
C TYR A 340 -9.50 19.83 7.84
N LEU A 341 -8.69 20.88 8.04
CA LEU A 341 -9.17 22.16 8.55
C LEU A 341 -10.17 22.83 7.58
N GLN A 342 -9.98 22.63 6.27
CA GLN A 342 -10.88 23.19 5.27
C GLN A 342 -12.22 22.44 5.21
N HIS A 343 -12.25 21.17 5.64
CA HIS A 343 -13.28 20.23 5.20
C HIS A 343 -13.97 19.43 6.30
N PHE A 344 -13.34 19.22 7.45
CA PHE A 344 -13.82 18.26 8.44
C PHE A 344 -13.84 18.77 9.87
N VAL A 345 -12.92 19.66 10.24
CA VAL A 345 -12.76 20.12 11.63
C VAL A 345 -12.51 21.62 11.67
N GLU A 346 -12.89 22.25 12.78
CA GLU A 346 -12.79 23.71 12.95
C GLU A 346 -11.44 24.14 13.52
N THR A 347 -10.77 23.27 14.28
CA THR A 347 -9.53 23.63 14.98
C THR A 347 -8.29 23.09 14.28
N ALA A 348 -7.20 23.86 14.34
CA ALA A 348 -5.91 23.44 13.80
C ALA A 348 -5.30 22.24 14.55
N GLU A 349 -5.67 22.05 15.82
CA GLU A 349 -5.20 20.95 16.67
C GLU A 349 -5.86 19.63 16.26
N GLU A 350 -7.19 19.60 16.13
CA GLU A 350 -7.91 18.42 15.62
C GLU A 350 -7.45 18.06 14.21
N ALA A 351 -7.27 19.05 13.32
CA ALA A 351 -6.82 18.81 11.96
C ALA A 351 -5.42 18.17 11.93
N ARG A 352 -4.53 18.58 12.85
CA ARG A 352 -3.20 18.00 12.99
C ARG A 352 -3.26 16.58 13.55
N ALA A 353 -4.13 16.33 14.52
CA ALA A 353 -4.33 15.00 15.08
C ALA A 353 -4.81 14.01 14.02
N LEU A 354 -5.81 14.40 13.21
CA LEU A 354 -6.31 13.60 12.10
C LEU A 354 -5.21 13.36 11.04
N ALA A 355 -4.42 14.38 10.68
CA ALA A 355 -3.32 14.22 9.72
C ALA A 355 -2.26 13.21 10.18
N GLU A 356 -1.94 13.20 11.47
CA GLU A 356 -1.04 12.21 12.08
C GLU A 356 -1.63 10.80 12.05
N GLU A 357 -2.94 10.69 12.30
CA GLU A 357 -3.67 9.44 12.18
C GLU A 357 -3.66 8.91 10.75
N SER A 358 -3.79 9.78 9.74
CA SER A 358 -3.74 9.36 8.33
C SER A 358 -2.36 8.88 7.95
N TYR A 359 -1.33 9.56 8.44
CA TYR A 359 0.04 9.12 8.23
C TYR A 359 0.27 7.73 8.83
N ARG A 360 -0.17 7.49 10.07
CA ARG A 360 -0.11 6.17 10.72
C ARG A 360 -0.88 5.11 9.92
N PHE A 361 -2.10 5.42 9.51
CA PHE A 361 -2.91 4.53 8.69
C PHE A 361 -2.17 4.14 7.41
N VAL A 362 -1.65 5.11 6.64
CA VAL A 362 -0.92 4.82 5.41
C VAL A 362 0.32 3.97 5.69
N VAL A 363 1.09 4.29 6.73
CA VAL A 363 2.29 3.52 7.12
C VAL A 363 1.91 2.08 7.46
N ASP A 364 0.92 1.88 8.34
CA ASP A 364 0.49 0.57 8.82
C ASP A 364 -0.03 -0.31 7.68
N GLN A 365 -0.78 0.27 6.74
CA GLN A 365 -1.24 -0.46 5.55
C GLN A 365 -0.13 -0.74 4.54
N THR A 366 0.86 0.16 4.44
CA THR A 366 2.00 -0.02 3.52
C THR A 366 2.89 -1.17 3.95
N ILE A 367 3.13 -1.31 5.26
CA ILE A 367 3.97 -2.37 5.85
C ILE A 367 3.19 -3.62 6.24
N SER A 368 1.88 -3.67 5.98
CA SER A 368 1.04 -4.82 6.26
C SER A 368 1.45 -6.01 5.39
N SER A 369 1.89 -7.08 6.02
CA SER A 369 2.12 -8.36 5.36
C SER A 369 1.56 -9.51 6.19
N ASP A 370 0.67 -10.29 5.56
CA ASP A 370 0.42 -11.71 5.87
C ASP A 370 1.63 -12.61 5.59
N TYR A 371 2.77 -12.03 5.19
CA TYR A 371 4.05 -12.71 5.18
C TYR A 371 4.66 -12.59 6.57
N PRO A 372 5.22 -13.67 7.15
CA PRO A 372 5.92 -13.56 8.43
C PRO A 372 6.97 -12.46 8.29
N ASP A 373 6.87 -11.44 9.14
CA ASP A 373 7.83 -10.35 9.29
C ASP A 373 9.23 -10.97 9.14
N ARG A 374 9.87 -10.81 7.96
CA ARG A 374 11.21 -11.37 7.72
C ARG A 374 12.24 -10.69 8.61
N PHE A 375 11.82 -9.60 9.23
CA PHE A 375 12.56 -8.71 10.09
C PHE A 375 12.10 -8.89 11.51
N ARG A 376 13.00 -9.29 12.40
CA ARG A 376 12.63 -9.78 13.75
C ARG A 376 12.76 -8.71 14.84
N LEU A 377 13.51 -7.64 14.58
CA LEU A 377 13.62 -6.48 15.47
C LEU A 377 12.26 -5.83 15.75
N THR A 378 11.34 -5.90 14.80
CA THR A 378 10.00 -5.29 14.85
C THR A 378 9.06 -6.06 15.77
N GLY A 379 9.08 -7.39 15.72
CA GLY A 379 8.29 -8.26 16.59
C GLY A 379 8.71 -8.18 18.06
N ILE A 380 9.96 -7.82 18.33
CA ILE A 380 10.48 -7.67 19.71
C ILE A 380 10.07 -6.32 20.32
N ALA A 381 9.94 -5.26 19.51
CA ALA A 381 9.42 -3.97 19.98
C ALA A 381 7.98 -4.04 20.55
N GLN A 382 7.27 -5.13 20.26
CA GLN A 382 5.93 -5.41 20.78
C GLN A 382 5.94 -6.12 22.15
N TRP A 383 7.09 -6.59 22.64
CA TRP A 383 7.16 -7.32 23.91
C TRP A 383 7.04 -6.34 25.09
N PRO A 384 6.23 -6.64 26.13
CA PRO A 384 5.95 -5.70 27.23
C PRO A 384 7.18 -5.13 27.95
N ASP A 385 8.27 -5.90 28.06
CA ASP A 385 9.46 -5.49 28.82
C ASP A 385 10.58 -4.88 27.95
N PHE A 386 10.35 -4.70 26.64
CA PHE A 386 11.37 -4.13 25.75
C PHE A 386 11.51 -2.61 25.96
N PRO A 387 12.70 -2.11 26.36
CA PRO A 387 12.87 -0.73 26.80
C PRO A 387 13.01 0.24 25.60
N LEU A 388 11.89 0.59 24.97
CA LEU A 388 11.88 1.43 23.77
C LEU A 388 11.13 2.75 23.99
N SER A 389 11.83 3.87 23.84
CA SER A 389 11.24 5.21 23.76
C SER A 389 11.81 5.97 22.56
N LEU A 390 10.92 6.48 21.70
CA LEU A 390 11.25 7.22 20.49
C LEU A 390 10.28 8.39 20.30
N SER A 391 10.80 9.60 20.16
CA SER A 391 9.99 10.77 19.77
C SER A 391 9.46 10.61 18.33
N ARG A 392 8.40 11.34 17.95
CA ARG A 392 7.81 11.28 16.60
C ARG A 392 8.75 11.70 15.46
N ASP A 393 9.70 12.58 15.72
CA ASP A 393 10.58 13.13 14.66
C ASP A 393 12.00 12.57 14.69
N THR A 394 12.26 11.54 15.49
CA THR A 394 13.59 10.91 15.60
C THR A 394 14.17 10.51 14.22
N PRO A 395 15.38 10.97 13.86
CA PRO A 395 16.12 10.60 12.64
C PRO A 395 16.34 9.08 12.50
N PRO A 396 16.53 8.54 11.27
CA PRO A 396 16.67 7.10 11.08
C PRO A 396 17.85 6.51 11.84
N ARG A 397 18.98 7.24 11.86
CA ARG A 397 20.18 6.88 12.62
C ARG A 397 19.89 6.72 14.10
N ASP A 398 19.17 7.65 14.69
CA ASP A 398 18.86 7.60 16.12
C ASP A 398 17.81 6.52 16.42
N VAL A 399 16.84 6.29 15.52
CA VAL A 399 15.91 5.14 15.63
C VAL A 399 16.68 3.82 15.64
N ALA A 400 17.64 3.64 14.74
CA ALA A 400 18.48 2.45 14.70
C ALA A 400 19.34 2.31 15.95
N GLY A 401 20.01 3.39 16.37
CA GLY A 401 20.86 3.40 17.56
C GLY A 401 20.09 2.98 18.81
N VAL A 402 18.96 3.62 19.09
CA VAL A 402 18.11 3.28 20.25
C VAL A 402 17.61 1.84 20.15
N ALA A 403 17.16 1.37 18.97
CA ALA A 403 16.69 0.01 18.79
C ALA A 403 17.80 -1.04 19.03
N ILE A 404 19.03 -0.73 18.58
CA ILE A 404 20.22 -1.57 18.77
C ILE A 404 20.60 -1.62 20.25
N GLU A 405 20.67 -0.48 20.93
CA GLU A 405 20.98 -0.40 22.37
C GLU A 405 19.95 -1.17 23.21
N SER A 406 18.66 -0.94 22.93
CA SER A 406 17.56 -1.66 23.59
C SER A 406 17.65 -3.17 23.36
N TRP A 407 18.05 -3.59 22.16
CA TRP A 407 18.28 -5.00 21.85
C TRP A 407 19.47 -5.58 22.61
N LEU A 408 20.60 -4.88 22.66
CA LEU A 408 21.78 -5.32 23.39
C LEU A 408 21.49 -5.49 24.88
N GLU A 409 20.79 -4.52 25.49
CA GLU A 409 20.33 -4.60 26.87
C GLU A 409 19.43 -5.82 27.08
N PHE A 410 18.39 -5.95 26.26
CA PHE A 410 17.42 -7.03 26.38
C PHE A 410 18.04 -8.42 26.17
N ALA A 411 18.90 -8.58 25.16
CA ALA A 411 19.59 -9.84 24.87
C ALA A 411 20.58 -10.22 25.97
N SER A 412 21.21 -9.25 26.65
CA SER A 412 22.11 -9.52 27.78
C SER A 412 21.41 -10.21 28.96
N GLN A 413 20.10 -9.97 29.11
CA GLN A 413 19.27 -10.49 30.20
C GLN A 413 18.41 -11.68 29.77
N ASN A 414 18.30 -11.96 28.46
CA ASN A 414 17.40 -12.97 27.90
C ASN A 414 18.12 -13.90 26.92
N GLN A 415 18.45 -15.12 27.40
CA GLN A 415 19.20 -16.10 26.62
C GLN A 415 18.45 -16.57 25.35
N ARG A 416 17.11 -16.63 25.39
CA ARG A 416 16.29 -16.97 24.21
C ARG A 416 16.40 -15.89 23.13
N ALA A 417 16.39 -14.63 23.55
CA ALA A 417 16.60 -13.49 22.66
C ALA A 417 18.03 -13.52 22.08
N ALA A 418 19.06 -13.66 22.94
CA ALA A 418 20.46 -13.72 22.51
C ALA A 418 20.74 -14.81 21.46
N SER A 419 20.02 -15.94 21.51
CA SER A 419 20.15 -17.04 20.54
C SER A 419 19.51 -16.78 19.17
N ASN A 420 18.78 -15.67 18.97
CA ASN A 420 18.06 -15.38 17.74
C ASN A 420 18.97 -14.75 16.67
N SER A 421 19.68 -15.61 15.94
CA SER A 421 20.68 -15.23 14.94
C SER A 421 20.20 -14.24 13.86
N LYS A 422 18.94 -14.30 13.44
CA LYS A 422 18.42 -13.35 12.44
C LYS A 422 18.23 -11.93 12.96
N VAL A 423 18.00 -11.74 14.26
CA VAL A 423 17.91 -10.38 14.86
C VAL A 423 19.26 -9.68 14.80
N TRP A 424 20.34 -10.44 15.05
CA TRP A 424 21.70 -9.91 14.92
C TRP A 424 22.02 -9.49 13.49
N ARG A 425 21.59 -10.27 12.48
CA ARG A 425 21.69 -9.87 11.06
C ARG A 425 20.94 -8.57 10.77
N ASP A 426 19.69 -8.46 11.22
CA ASP A 426 18.90 -7.24 11.01
C ASP A 426 19.53 -6.03 11.72
N ALA A 427 20.11 -6.22 12.92
CA ALA A 427 20.78 -5.17 13.68
C ALA A 427 22.05 -4.67 12.98
N VAL A 428 22.88 -5.56 12.44
CA VAL A 428 24.06 -5.18 11.65
C VAL A 428 23.64 -4.39 10.41
N LEU A 429 22.65 -4.88 9.64
CA LEU A 429 22.18 -4.17 8.44
C LEU A 429 21.61 -2.79 8.80
N ALA A 430 20.78 -2.71 9.85
CA ALA A 430 20.26 -1.43 10.34
C ALA A 430 21.39 -0.47 10.74
N ALA A 431 22.43 -0.97 11.42
CA ALA A 431 23.59 -0.17 11.81
C ALA A 431 24.34 0.39 10.58
N VAL A 432 24.59 -0.46 9.58
CA VAL A 432 25.32 -0.10 8.37
C VAL A 432 24.53 0.89 7.51
N PHE A 433 23.27 0.62 7.20
CA PHE A 433 22.42 1.51 6.38
C PHE A 433 22.23 2.88 7.01
N THR A 434 22.20 2.94 8.34
CA THR A 434 22.03 4.19 9.08
C THR A 434 23.33 4.88 9.46
N ARG A 435 24.48 4.34 9.02
CA ARG A 435 25.82 4.90 9.28
C ARG A 435 26.11 5.06 10.77
N GLN A 436 25.84 4.01 11.55
CA GLN A 436 26.33 3.93 12.93
C GLN A 436 27.86 3.90 12.94
N ASP A 437 28.44 4.20 14.10
CA ASP A 437 29.88 4.10 14.30
C ASP A 437 30.39 2.69 13.93
N ILE A 438 31.57 2.63 13.30
CA ILE A 438 32.18 1.38 12.86
C ILE A 438 32.40 0.42 14.04
N ASP A 439 32.66 0.93 15.23
CA ASP A 439 32.82 0.12 16.44
C ASP A 439 31.52 -0.59 16.83
N VAL A 440 30.38 0.08 16.65
CA VAL A 440 29.04 -0.50 16.88
C VAL A 440 28.80 -1.63 15.87
N VAL A 441 29.12 -1.38 14.59
CA VAL A 441 28.98 -2.38 13.51
C VAL A 441 29.88 -3.60 13.79
N ALA A 442 31.14 -3.38 14.18
CA ALA A 442 32.09 -4.45 14.49
C ALA A 442 31.67 -5.30 15.70
N SER A 443 31.14 -4.66 16.74
CA SER A 443 30.59 -5.33 17.91
C SER A 443 29.39 -6.22 17.55
N LEU A 444 28.43 -5.67 16.79
CA LEU A 444 27.26 -6.42 16.32
C LEU A 444 27.65 -7.57 15.39
N TRP A 445 28.63 -7.37 14.51
CA TRP A 445 29.16 -8.41 13.63
C TRP A 445 29.78 -9.57 14.42
N THR A 446 30.47 -9.27 15.51
CA THR A 446 31.03 -10.30 16.41
C THR A 446 29.91 -11.15 17.02
N LYS A 447 28.85 -10.50 17.52
CA LYS A 447 27.65 -11.19 18.05
C LYS A 447 26.93 -12.03 17.00
N LEU A 448 26.84 -11.51 15.77
CA LEU A 448 26.28 -12.24 14.64
C LEU A 448 27.07 -13.53 14.38
N LYS A 449 28.40 -13.46 14.28
CA LYS A 449 29.26 -14.64 14.07
C LYS A 449 29.13 -15.66 15.19
N GLU A 450 29.10 -15.21 16.45
CA GLU A 450 28.87 -16.10 17.61
C GLU A 450 27.52 -16.85 17.49
N SER A 451 26.48 -16.16 17.01
CA SER A 451 25.14 -16.73 16.82
C SER A 451 25.01 -17.69 15.63
N TYR A 452 25.89 -17.55 14.63
CA TYR A 452 25.96 -18.39 13.42
C TYR A 452 27.23 -19.27 13.38
N ARG A 453 27.88 -19.52 14.52
CA ARG A 453 29.21 -20.17 14.57
C ARG A 453 29.33 -21.50 13.83
N ASP A 454 28.22 -22.22 13.65
CA ASP A 454 28.14 -23.53 12.99
C ASP A 454 27.52 -23.42 11.57
N ASP A 455 27.29 -22.21 11.05
CA ASP A 455 26.63 -21.91 9.77
C ASP A 455 27.41 -20.83 8.99
N GLN A 456 28.55 -21.24 8.42
CA GLN A 456 29.41 -20.35 7.62
C GLN A 456 28.66 -19.75 6.41
N ALA A 457 27.75 -20.51 5.79
CA ALA A 457 26.98 -20.03 4.66
C ALA A 457 26.07 -18.85 5.04
N ALA A 458 25.50 -18.86 6.24
CA ALA A 458 24.74 -17.71 6.75
C ALA A 458 25.64 -16.49 7.03
N ILE A 459 26.87 -16.70 7.52
CA ILE A 459 27.85 -15.63 7.74
C ILE A 459 28.28 -15.03 6.39
N ASP A 460 28.62 -15.85 5.40
CA ASP A 460 29.00 -15.41 4.05
C ASP A 460 27.86 -14.65 3.36
N LYS A 461 26.63 -15.13 3.53
CA LYS A 461 25.47 -14.39 3.04
C LYS A 461 25.33 -13.04 3.75
N ALA A 462 25.49 -13.00 5.07
CA ALA A 462 25.36 -11.77 5.84
C ALA A 462 26.45 -10.75 5.49
N SER A 463 27.70 -11.16 5.27
CA SER A 463 28.78 -10.26 4.86
C SER A 463 28.49 -9.65 3.47
N ASN A 464 27.99 -10.46 2.52
CA ASN A 464 27.58 -9.96 1.20
C ASN A 464 26.40 -8.97 1.28
N ASP A 465 25.41 -9.23 2.14
CA ASP A 465 24.30 -8.29 2.38
C ASP A 465 24.82 -6.97 3.00
N VAL A 466 25.81 -7.05 3.91
CA VAL A 466 26.47 -5.90 4.55
C VAL A 466 27.27 -5.07 3.54
N LEU A 467 27.99 -5.71 2.61
CA LEU A 467 28.72 -5.00 1.54
C LEU A 467 27.79 -4.11 0.71
N LEU A 468 26.61 -4.61 0.35
CA LEU A 468 25.62 -3.79 -0.34
C LEU A 468 25.12 -2.60 0.49
N ALA A 469 24.85 -2.84 1.77
CA ALA A 469 24.37 -1.81 2.69
C ALA A 469 25.43 -0.72 2.90
N ALA A 470 26.71 -1.11 2.83
CA ALA A 470 27.85 -0.25 3.10
C ALA A 470 28.17 0.73 1.96
N LEU A 471 27.76 0.46 0.72
CA LEU A 471 28.02 1.34 -0.45
C LEU A 471 27.68 2.80 -0.14
N GLY A 472 28.48 3.77 -0.59
CA GLY A 472 28.42 5.16 -0.16
C GLY A 472 29.28 5.48 1.08
N ASP A 473 29.89 4.48 1.71
CA ASP A 473 30.77 4.63 2.86
C ASP A 473 31.96 3.69 2.71
N GLN A 474 33.14 4.26 2.47
CA GLN A 474 34.33 3.48 2.16
C GLN A 474 34.78 2.63 3.36
N ASP A 475 34.69 3.15 4.59
CA ASP A 475 35.13 2.45 5.80
C ASP A 475 34.24 1.24 6.09
N LEU A 476 32.92 1.40 5.95
CA LEU A 476 31.97 0.27 6.06
C LEU A 476 32.13 -0.73 4.92
N THR A 477 32.48 -0.27 3.72
CA THR A 477 32.73 -1.13 2.55
C THR A 477 33.98 -1.97 2.79
N GLU A 478 35.05 -1.35 3.29
CA GLU A 478 36.29 -2.04 3.69
C GLU A 478 36.03 -3.06 4.80
N PHE A 479 35.28 -2.67 5.82
CA PHE A 479 34.86 -3.58 6.89
C PHE A 479 34.09 -4.79 6.35
N ALA A 480 33.15 -4.61 5.42
CA ALA A 480 32.39 -5.71 4.84
C ALA A 480 33.28 -6.73 4.13
N LEU A 481 34.27 -6.26 3.36
CA LEU A 481 35.26 -7.12 2.70
C LEU A 481 36.15 -7.84 3.71
N MET A 482 36.64 -7.15 4.76
CA MET A 482 37.38 -7.78 5.86
C MET A 482 36.55 -8.81 6.63
N ALA A 483 35.23 -8.60 6.69
CA ALA A 483 34.26 -9.52 7.27
C ALA A 483 33.97 -10.75 6.38
N GLY A 484 34.61 -10.86 5.21
CA GLY A 484 34.50 -12.01 4.30
C GLY A 484 33.49 -11.84 3.19
N ALA A 485 32.99 -10.63 2.92
CA ALA A 485 32.14 -10.38 1.76
C ALA A 485 32.94 -10.62 0.47
N GLN A 486 32.33 -11.31 -0.49
CA GLN A 486 32.92 -11.48 -1.81
C GLN A 486 32.64 -10.24 -2.66
N VAL A 487 33.70 -9.66 -3.23
CA VAL A 487 33.63 -8.40 -3.99
C VAL A 487 32.61 -8.42 -5.15
N ASP A 488 32.46 -9.59 -5.80
CA ASP A 488 31.55 -9.84 -6.91
C ASP A 488 30.34 -10.72 -6.53
N ALA A 489 30.01 -10.82 -5.24
CA ALA A 489 28.86 -11.61 -4.79
C ALA A 489 27.58 -11.18 -5.55
N PRO A 490 26.75 -12.12 -6.01
CA PRO A 490 25.45 -11.80 -6.57
C PRO A 490 24.53 -11.32 -5.45
N THR A 491 24.13 -10.07 -5.50
CA THR A 491 23.50 -9.41 -4.34
C THR A 491 21.97 -9.38 -4.39
N ASN A 492 21.39 -9.74 -5.53
CA ASN A 492 19.95 -9.83 -5.74
C ASN A 492 19.61 -10.92 -6.77
N TRP A 493 18.32 -11.11 -7.08
CA TRP A 493 17.86 -12.15 -8.00
C TRP A 493 18.36 -12.03 -9.45
N PHE A 494 19.00 -10.92 -9.82
CA PHE A 494 19.61 -10.67 -11.12
C PHE A 494 21.14 -10.70 -11.10
N ALA A 495 21.74 -11.15 -10.00
CA ALA A 495 23.18 -11.16 -9.81
C ALA A 495 23.85 -9.79 -10.00
N LYS A 496 23.16 -8.69 -9.64
CA LYS A 496 23.81 -7.37 -9.65
C LYS A 496 24.94 -7.35 -8.60
N THR A 497 26.12 -6.83 -8.95
CA THR A 497 27.27 -6.74 -8.05
C THR A 497 27.33 -5.40 -7.34
N ALA A 498 28.15 -5.29 -6.28
CA ALA A 498 28.43 -4.04 -5.57
C ALA A 498 28.93 -2.94 -6.53
N LEU A 499 29.84 -3.29 -7.44
CA LEU A 499 30.38 -2.37 -8.45
C LEU A 499 29.29 -1.79 -9.38
N MET A 500 28.28 -2.59 -9.74
CA MET A 500 27.16 -2.10 -10.57
C MET A 500 26.28 -1.09 -9.83
N TYR A 501 26.10 -1.23 -8.51
CA TYR A 501 25.37 -0.25 -7.70
C TYR A 501 26.17 1.05 -7.53
N ALA A 502 27.47 0.94 -7.22
CA ALA A 502 28.36 2.10 -7.13
C ALA A 502 28.43 2.87 -8.47
N ALA A 503 28.53 2.14 -9.59
CA ALA A 503 28.46 2.70 -10.94
C ALA A 503 27.12 3.41 -11.22
N GLN A 504 25.99 2.81 -10.85
CA GLN A 504 24.68 3.43 -11.06
C GLN A 504 24.49 4.71 -10.24
N THR A 505 25.07 4.77 -9.04
CA THR A 505 24.90 5.89 -8.10
C THR A 505 26.00 6.95 -8.21
N ASN A 506 26.91 6.81 -9.20
CA ASN A 506 28.05 7.70 -9.41
C ASN A 506 28.98 7.81 -8.19
N ASP A 507 29.17 6.71 -7.44
CA ASP A 507 30.02 6.67 -6.25
C ASP A 507 31.48 6.42 -6.65
N ILE A 508 32.18 7.50 -7.00
CA ILE A 508 33.57 7.45 -7.48
C ILE A 508 34.49 6.74 -6.49
N GLY A 509 34.39 7.06 -5.20
CA GLY A 509 35.27 6.51 -4.17
C GLY A 509 35.09 5.00 -4.02
N VAL A 510 33.85 4.54 -3.92
CA VAL A 510 33.56 3.11 -3.82
C VAL A 510 33.87 2.37 -5.13
N VAL A 511 33.66 2.97 -6.30
CA VAL A 511 34.08 2.38 -7.59
C VAL A 511 35.60 2.17 -7.61
N GLN A 512 36.40 3.19 -7.29
CA GLN A 512 37.86 3.07 -7.23
C GLN A 512 38.30 1.99 -6.24
N PHE A 513 37.70 1.99 -5.06
CA PHE A 513 38.01 1.02 -4.02
C PHE A 513 37.68 -0.41 -4.45
N LEU A 514 36.46 -0.69 -4.93
CA LEU A 514 36.05 -2.03 -5.36
C LEU A 514 36.91 -2.55 -6.52
N LEU A 515 37.25 -1.71 -7.49
CA LEU A 515 38.17 -2.08 -8.58
C LEU A 515 39.56 -2.44 -8.06
N LYS A 516 40.10 -1.68 -7.09
CA LYS A 516 41.37 -2.01 -6.42
C LYS A 516 41.31 -3.33 -5.66
N GLN A 517 40.14 -3.70 -5.13
CA GLN A 517 39.88 -4.98 -4.47
C GLN A 517 39.57 -6.12 -5.48
N GLY A 518 39.70 -5.87 -6.78
CA GLY A 518 39.57 -6.90 -7.82
C GLY A 518 38.15 -7.14 -8.33
N ALA A 519 37.21 -6.21 -8.09
CA ALA A 519 35.86 -6.31 -8.66
C ALA A 519 35.92 -6.43 -10.18
N ASN A 520 35.14 -7.35 -10.76
CA ASN A 520 35.10 -7.57 -12.19
C ASN A 520 34.33 -6.44 -12.92
N PRO A 521 34.99 -5.57 -13.70
CA PRO A 521 34.34 -4.45 -14.39
C PRO A 521 33.44 -4.90 -15.56
N SER A 522 33.48 -6.18 -15.91
CA SER A 522 32.69 -6.79 -16.98
C SER A 522 31.71 -7.86 -16.47
N ALA A 523 31.43 -7.89 -15.15
CA ALA A 523 30.35 -8.72 -14.61
C ALA A 523 29.01 -8.41 -15.31
N ARG A 524 28.13 -9.40 -15.42
CA ARG A 524 26.84 -9.27 -16.13
C ARG A 524 25.68 -9.66 -15.23
N THR A 525 24.62 -8.86 -15.25
CA THR A 525 23.36 -9.29 -14.62
C THR A 525 22.77 -10.49 -15.37
N VAL A 526 22.04 -11.35 -14.66
CA VAL A 526 21.36 -12.50 -15.24
C VAL A 526 19.85 -12.29 -15.26
N ALA A 527 19.18 -12.93 -16.22
CA ALA A 527 17.74 -13.01 -16.22
C ALA A 527 17.25 -13.74 -14.97
N SER A 528 16.29 -13.16 -14.29
CA SER A 528 15.61 -13.83 -13.18
C SER A 528 14.27 -14.37 -13.64
N GLU A 529 13.99 -15.63 -13.32
CA GLU A 529 12.66 -16.24 -13.48
C GLU A 529 11.66 -15.73 -12.43
N HIS A 530 12.12 -14.91 -11.48
CA HIS A 530 11.25 -14.36 -10.46
C HIS A 530 10.27 -13.36 -11.11
N GLN A 531 8.97 -13.69 -11.06
CA GLN A 531 7.87 -12.90 -11.68
C GLN A 531 7.81 -11.42 -11.26
N CYS A 532 8.53 -11.04 -10.20
CA CYS A 532 8.56 -9.70 -9.60
C CYS A 532 9.87 -8.96 -9.88
N ALA A 533 10.74 -9.56 -10.66
CA ALA A 533 12.08 -9.11 -10.92
C ALA A 533 12.41 -9.65 -12.32
N ARG A 534 11.83 -9.07 -13.37
CA ARG A 534 12.46 -9.13 -14.71
C ARG A 534 13.12 -7.78 -14.92
N LEU A 535 14.44 -7.74 -15.16
CA LEU A 535 14.99 -6.50 -15.71
C LEU A 535 14.33 -6.35 -17.07
N LYS A 536 13.99 -5.10 -17.42
CA LYS A 536 13.55 -4.82 -18.79
C LYS A 536 14.62 -5.27 -19.80
N ARG A 537 15.89 -5.19 -19.37
CA ARG A 537 17.10 -5.57 -20.12
C ARG A 537 18.06 -6.29 -19.18
N ASP A 538 18.21 -7.60 -19.35
CA ASP A 538 19.17 -8.43 -18.61
C ASP A 538 20.57 -8.37 -19.26
N GLY A 539 21.60 -8.93 -18.63
CA GLY A 539 22.95 -8.94 -19.21
C GLY A 539 23.71 -7.62 -19.08
N ARG A 540 23.24 -6.67 -18.25
CA ARG A 540 23.86 -5.35 -18.08
C ARG A 540 25.18 -5.44 -17.32
N THR A 541 26.16 -4.63 -17.73
CA THR A 541 27.49 -4.51 -17.10
C THR A 541 27.61 -3.26 -16.22
N PRO A 542 28.61 -3.17 -15.32
CA PRO A 542 28.92 -1.93 -14.59
C PRO A 542 29.04 -0.72 -15.53
N LEU A 543 29.72 -0.88 -16.67
CA LEU A 543 29.89 0.19 -17.66
C LEU A 543 28.56 0.65 -18.27
N MET A 544 27.59 -0.24 -18.49
CA MET A 544 26.25 0.15 -18.96
C MET A 544 25.45 0.90 -17.88
N TYR A 545 25.62 0.57 -16.60
CA TYR A 545 25.01 1.34 -15.50
C TYR A 545 25.63 2.73 -15.36
N ALA A 546 26.96 2.82 -15.43
CA ALA A 546 27.70 4.08 -15.41
C ALA A 546 27.36 4.94 -16.63
N ALA A 547 27.33 4.36 -17.82
CA ALA A 547 27.02 5.08 -19.05
C ALA A 547 25.66 5.78 -18.98
N GLU A 548 24.64 5.16 -18.38
CA GLU A 548 23.30 5.75 -18.25
C GLU A 548 23.18 6.80 -17.12
N ASN A 549 23.93 6.67 -16.02
CA ASN A 549 23.64 7.39 -14.77
C ASN A 549 24.82 8.16 -14.15
N ALA A 550 26.06 7.90 -14.56
CA ALA A 550 27.25 8.38 -13.88
C ALA A 550 27.99 9.48 -14.64
N SER A 551 28.93 10.11 -13.93
CA SER A 551 29.88 11.07 -14.47
C SER A 551 30.89 10.41 -15.42
N SER A 552 31.56 11.24 -16.22
CA SER A 552 32.65 10.83 -17.11
C SER A 552 33.78 10.14 -16.33
N GLU A 553 34.04 10.56 -15.09
CA GLU A 553 35.08 9.97 -14.23
C GLU A 553 34.81 8.49 -13.91
N VAL A 554 33.60 8.12 -13.48
CA VAL A 554 33.24 6.72 -13.21
C VAL A 554 33.34 5.86 -14.47
N ILE A 555 32.91 6.40 -15.61
CA ILE A 555 33.00 5.72 -16.90
C ILE A 555 34.47 5.46 -17.25
N GLU A 556 35.34 6.47 -17.11
CA GLU A 556 36.76 6.33 -17.39
C GLU A 556 37.47 5.36 -16.43
N LEU A 557 37.12 5.36 -15.14
CA LEU A 557 37.65 4.39 -14.18
C LEU A 557 37.35 2.94 -14.59
N LEU A 558 36.11 2.67 -15.03
CA LEU A 558 35.71 1.35 -15.51
C LEU A 558 36.45 0.97 -16.79
N LEU A 559 36.62 1.90 -17.73
CA LEU A 559 37.39 1.67 -18.96
C LEU A 559 38.86 1.38 -18.67
N SER A 560 39.49 2.15 -17.77
CA SER A 560 40.85 1.94 -17.31
C SER A 560 41.05 0.60 -16.60
N ALA A 561 40.00 0.08 -15.95
CA ALA A 561 40.01 -1.25 -15.35
C ALA A 561 39.77 -2.40 -16.35
N GLY A 562 39.58 -2.10 -17.64
CA GLY A 562 39.36 -3.11 -18.68
C GLY A 562 37.91 -3.55 -18.85
N ALA A 563 36.94 -2.68 -18.55
CA ALA A 563 35.54 -2.94 -18.85
C ALA A 563 35.33 -3.20 -20.36
N GLN A 564 34.59 -4.26 -20.70
CA GLN A 564 34.26 -4.60 -22.09
C GLN A 564 33.26 -3.59 -22.67
N THR A 565 33.71 -2.80 -23.65
CA THR A 565 32.89 -1.76 -24.29
C THR A 565 31.85 -2.32 -25.27
N ALA A 566 32.18 -3.43 -25.94
CA ALA A 566 31.34 -4.11 -26.93
C ALA A 566 30.33 -5.11 -26.33
N ALA A 567 30.32 -5.28 -24.99
CA ALA A 567 29.31 -6.12 -24.35
C ALA A 567 27.90 -5.56 -24.62
N THR A 568 26.93 -6.44 -24.81
CA THR A 568 25.53 -6.10 -25.06
C THR A 568 24.61 -6.64 -23.98
N ASP A 569 23.49 -5.96 -23.73
CA ASP A 569 22.40 -6.52 -22.95
C ASP A 569 21.53 -7.48 -23.81
N THR A 570 20.45 -8.03 -23.25
CA THR A 570 19.56 -8.94 -23.98
C THR A 570 18.75 -8.30 -25.11
N GLU A 571 18.74 -6.97 -25.20
CA GLU A 571 18.15 -6.21 -26.32
C GLU A 571 19.24 -5.71 -27.29
N GLU A 572 20.45 -6.28 -27.21
CA GLU A 572 21.61 -5.93 -28.04
C GLU A 572 22.16 -4.50 -27.82
N HIS A 573 21.79 -3.83 -26.73
CA HIS A 573 22.29 -2.48 -26.44
C HIS A 573 23.65 -2.51 -25.75
N THR A 574 24.58 -1.69 -26.23
CA THR A 574 25.92 -1.50 -25.64
C THR A 574 25.96 -0.32 -24.66
N ALA A 575 27.09 -0.14 -23.96
CA ALA A 575 27.30 1.05 -23.13
C ALA A 575 27.15 2.37 -23.92
N ALA A 576 27.51 2.41 -25.20
CA ALA A 576 27.33 3.58 -26.06
C ALA A 576 25.85 3.96 -26.25
N TRP A 577 24.96 2.97 -26.33
CA TRP A 577 23.52 3.21 -26.40
C TRP A 577 22.97 3.84 -25.12
N TYR A 578 23.42 3.35 -23.96
CA TYR A 578 23.04 3.90 -22.66
C TYR A 578 23.59 5.31 -22.44
N LEU A 579 24.83 5.58 -22.89
CA LEU A 579 25.48 6.88 -22.78
C LEU A 579 24.67 8.02 -23.38
N GLN A 580 23.98 7.76 -24.50
CA GLN A 580 23.12 8.76 -25.14
C GLN A 580 21.99 9.26 -24.22
N ARG A 581 21.53 8.39 -23.32
CA ARG A 581 20.40 8.62 -22.42
C ARG A 581 20.82 9.25 -21.09
N ASN A 582 22.13 9.41 -20.87
CA ASN A 582 22.67 10.07 -19.69
C ASN A 582 22.33 11.56 -19.74
N SER A 583 21.48 12.02 -18.83
CA SER A 583 21.08 13.43 -18.73
C SER A 583 22.10 14.29 -17.98
N GLY A 584 23.05 13.67 -17.27
CA GLY A 584 24.07 14.37 -16.47
C GLY A 584 25.32 14.76 -17.25
N LEU A 585 25.50 14.27 -18.48
CA LEU A 585 26.68 14.56 -19.33
C LEU A 585 26.34 15.53 -20.46
N THR A 586 27.26 16.42 -20.76
CA THR A 586 27.20 17.32 -21.92
C THR A 586 27.39 16.56 -23.23
N ASP A 587 26.91 17.11 -24.34
CA ASP A 587 27.11 16.51 -25.68
C ASP A 587 28.59 16.38 -26.05
N GLN A 588 29.43 17.28 -25.55
CA GLN A 588 30.88 17.21 -25.72
C GLN A 588 31.49 16.01 -24.98
N GLU A 589 31.13 15.81 -23.71
CA GLU A 589 31.59 14.65 -22.93
C GLU A 589 31.10 13.34 -23.55
N LYS A 590 29.83 13.28 -23.97
CA LYS A 590 29.29 12.12 -24.70
C LYS A 590 30.09 11.85 -25.96
N THR A 591 30.41 12.87 -26.75
CA THR A 591 31.21 12.72 -27.98
C THR A 591 32.58 12.11 -27.71
N VAL A 592 33.26 12.57 -26.66
CA VAL A 592 34.58 12.04 -26.27
C VAL A 592 34.47 10.58 -25.82
N LEU A 593 33.52 10.28 -24.94
CA LEU A 593 33.31 8.94 -24.40
C LEU A 593 32.84 7.94 -25.46
N LEU A 594 32.05 8.36 -26.45
CA LEU A 594 31.63 7.49 -27.56
C LEU A 594 32.81 6.97 -28.38
N ARG A 595 33.83 7.81 -28.62
CA ARG A 595 35.07 7.39 -29.31
C ARG A 595 35.86 6.36 -28.50
N ARG A 596 35.82 6.47 -27.17
CA ARG A 596 36.45 5.51 -26.25
C ARG A 596 35.70 4.18 -26.21
N LEU A 597 34.37 4.22 -26.28
CA LEU A 597 33.50 3.03 -26.27
C LEU A 597 33.53 2.27 -27.60
N ASN A 598 33.73 2.99 -28.71
CA ASN A 598 33.85 2.44 -30.05
C ASN A 598 35.25 2.76 -30.63
N PRO A 599 36.33 2.15 -30.10
CA PRO A 599 37.64 2.35 -30.69
C PRO A 599 37.63 1.80 -32.13
N GLU A 600 38.06 2.62 -33.09
CA GLU A 600 38.30 2.17 -34.46
C GLU A 600 39.29 0.99 -34.45
N PRO A 601 39.10 -0.03 -35.31
CA PRO A 601 39.88 -1.27 -35.31
C PRO A 601 41.38 -1.10 -35.62
#